data_AF-A0A7V8NUT4-F1
#
_entry.id   AF-A0A7V8NUT4-F1
#
_cell.length_a   1.000
_cell.length_b   1.000
_cell.length_c   1.000
_cell.angle_alpha   90.00
_cell.angle_beta   90.00
_cell.angle_gamma   90.00
#
_symmetry.space_group_name_H-M   'P 1'
#
loop_
_entity.id
_entity.type
_entity.pdbx_description
1 polymer ?
#
loop_
_entity_poly.entity_id
_entity_poly.type
_entity_poly.pdbx_seq_one_letter_code
_entity_poly.pdbx_strand_id
1 'polypeptide(L)'
;MKIVREIALLVVALRCLGAVLAGSTGPDDRAITDPQAIVSAANSSARAVSVDDLFYTRSVFGAAWSPDGQEVLFSSDISGRFNLWKVRAPGGWPIQLT
;
A
#
# COMPACT_ATOMS: atom_id res chain seq x y z
N MET A 1 47.76 -2.90 29.37
CA MET A 1 46.60 -3.81 29.37
C MET A 1 45.23 -3.13 29.46
N LYS A 2 45.04 -2.02 30.19
CA LYS A 2 43.74 -1.32 30.29
C LYS A 2 43.24 -0.72 28.97
N ILE A 3 44.11 -0.01 28.23
CA ILE A 3 43.78 0.64 26.95
C ILE A 3 43.32 -0.33 25.85
N VAL A 4 43.95 -1.50 25.75
CA VAL A 4 43.57 -2.53 24.75
C VAL A 4 42.17 -3.11 25.02
N ARG A 5 41.79 -3.21 26.29
CA ARG A 5 40.47 -3.70 26.71
C ARG A 5 39.37 -2.68 26.44
N GLU A 6 39.64 -1.39 26.61
CA GLU A 6 38.67 -0.32 26.30
C GLU A 6 38.45 -0.15 24.79
N ILE A 7 39.51 -0.25 23.99
CA ILE A 7 39.39 -0.25 22.52
C ILE A 7 38.57 -1.46 22.06
N ALA A 8 38.78 -2.65 22.65
CA ALA A 8 37.99 -3.83 22.34
C ALA A 8 36.50 -3.65 22.70
N LEU A 9 36.19 -3.04 23.85
CA LEU A 9 34.83 -2.72 24.28
C LEU A 9 34.16 -1.71 23.34
N LEU A 10 34.88 -0.68 22.90
CA LEU A 10 34.38 0.32 21.95
C LEU A 10 34.08 -0.29 20.58
N VAL A 11 34.94 -1.19 20.09
CA VAL A 11 34.73 -1.90 18.81
C VAL A 11 33.53 -2.85 18.90
N VAL A 12 33.33 -3.54 20.02
CA VAL A 12 32.15 -4.40 20.24
C VAL A 12 30.87 -3.56 20.31
N ALA A 13 30.87 -2.46 21.05
CA ALA A 13 29.73 -1.56 21.15
C ALA A 13 29.35 -0.95 19.78
N LEU A 14 30.34 -0.55 18.98
CA LEU A 14 30.12 -0.01 17.64
C LEU A 14 29.57 -1.07 16.65
N ARG A 15 29.98 -2.34 16.81
CA ARG A 15 29.42 -3.47 16.05
C ARG A 15 27.97 -3.79 16.44
N CYS A 16 27.60 -3.59 17.71
CA CYS A 16 26.23 -3.77 18.16
C CYS A 16 25.30 -2.64 17.68
N LEU A 17 25.80 -1.40 17.58
CA LEU A 17 25.01 -0.25 17.11
C LEU A 17 24.71 -0.31 15.60
N GLY A 18 25.66 -0.82 14.80
CA GLY A 18 25.49 -0.97 13.34
C GLY A 18 24.44 -2.01 12.93
N ALA A 19 24.10 -2.95 13.82
CA ALA A 19 23.11 -3.99 13.54
C ALA A 19 21.66 -3.50 13.60
N VAL A 20 21.40 -2.34 14.24
CA VAL A 20 20.04 -1.78 14.38
C VAL A 20 19.65 -0.88 13.18
N LEU A 21 20.61 -0.53 12.32
CA LEU A 21 20.39 0.32 11.13
C LEU A 21 20.23 -0.47 9.82
N ALA A 22 20.19 -1.80 9.87
CA ALA A 22 20.11 -2.66 8.70
C ALA A 22 18.75 -3.37 8.63
N GLY A 23 17.78 -2.71 8.02
CA GLY A 23 16.49 -3.31 7.65
C GLY A 23 15.53 -2.25 7.17
N SER A 24 15.49 -2.00 5.87
CA SER A 24 14.44 -1.18 5.27
C SER A 24 13.16 -1.99 5.32
N THR A 25 12.24 -1.74 6.26
CA THR A 25 10.91 -2.40 6.28
C THR A 25 10.01 -1.88 5.15
N GLY A 26 10.52 -1.84 3.93
CA GLY A 26 9.82 -1.48 2.71
C GLY A 26 9.09 -2.69 2.11
N PRO A 27 8.33 -2.46 1.03
CA PRO A 27 7.67 -3.54 0.29
C PRO A 27 8.66 -4.61 -0.21
N ASP A 28 9.90 -4.21 -0.48
CA ASP A 28 10.95 -5.05 -1.05
C ASP A 28 11.43 -6.15 -0.09
N ASP A 29 11.30 -5.95 1.23
CA ASP A 29 11.71 -6.91 2.26
C ASP A 29 10.60 -7.94 2.59
N ARG A 30 9.46 -7.89 1.89
CA ARG A 30 8.35 -8.84 2.11
C ARG A 30 8.68 -10.20 1.51
N ALA A 31 8.51 -11.26 2.30
CA ALA A 31 8.61 -12.62 1.79
C ALA A 31 7.58 -12.86 0.68
N ILE A 32 7.99 -13.53 -0.40
CA ILE A 32 7.08 -13.96 -1.47
C ILE A 32 6.06 -14.91 -0.84
N THR A 33 4.78 -14.56 -0.94
CA THR A 33 3.69 -15.38 -0.43
C THR A 33 3.47 -16.56 -1.36
N ASP A 34 3.35 -17.78 -0.81
CA ASP A 34 2.94 -18.95 -1.59
C ASP A 34 1.48 -18.77 -2.06
N PRO A 35 1.20 -18.71 -3.37
CA PRO A 35 -0.15 -18.52 -3.87
C PRO A 35 -1.11 -19.64 -3.45
N GLN A 36 -0.62 -20.86 -3.22
CA GLN A 36 -1.45 -22.01 -2.83
C GLN A 36 -1.86 -21.97 -1.35
N ALA A 37 -1.13 -21.21 -0.53
CA ALA A 37 -1.47 -21.00 0.87
C ALA A 37 -2.61 -19.96 1.05
N ILE A 38 -2.98 -19.23 0.00
CA ILE A 38 -4.02 -18.20 0.06
C ILE A 38 -5.40 -18.83 -0.17
N VAL A 39 -6.22 -18.81 0.88
CA VAL A 39 -7.63 -19.23 0.78
C VAL A 39 -8.52 -18.03 1.05
N SER A 40 -9.48 -17.77 0.16
CA SER A 40 -10.50 -16.74 0.39
C SER A 40 -11.51 -17.20 1.43
N ALA A 41 -11.91 -16.32 2.34
CA ALA A 41 -13.00 -16.60 3.26
C ALA A 41 -14.30 -16.90 2.49
N ALA A 42 -15.03 -17.93 2.91
CA ALA A 42 -16.33 -18.22 2.34
C ALA A 42 -17.32 -17.10 2.70
N ASN A 43 -17.99 -16.54 1.70
CA ASN A 43 -19.05 -15.56 1.91
C ASN A 43 -20.42 -16.25 1.76
N SER A 44 -21.06 -16.57 2.88
CA SER A 44 -22.39 -17.21 2.90
C SER A 44 -23.50 -16.33 2.29
N SER A 45 -23.25 -15.03 2.14
CA SER A 45 -24.18 -14.07 1.55
C SER A 45 -23.97 -13.88 0.05
N ALA A 46 -22.99 -14.57 -0.56
CA ALA A 46 -22.72 -14.49 -1.99
C ALA A 46 -23.91 -14.99 -2.81
N ARG A 47 -24.24 -14.25 -3.87
CA ARG A 47 -25.34 -14.55 -4.80
C ARG A 47 -24.99 -14.03 -6.19
N ALA A 48 -25.69 -14.52 -7.22
CA ALA A 48 -25.57 -13.98 -8.56
C ALA A 48 -25.89 -12.47 -8.56
N VAL A 49 -25.07 -11.69 -9.28
CA VAL A 49 -25.30 -10.26 -9.49
C VAL A 49 -26.38 -10.09 -10.56
N SER A 50 -27.36 -9.22 -10.33
CA SER A 50 -28.42 -9.00 -11.32
C SER A 50 -27.87 -8.27 -12.54
N VAL A 51 -28.48 -8.45 -13.70
CA VAL A 51 -28.09 -7.70 -14.92
C VAL A 51 -28.29 -6.20 -14.72
N ASP A 52 -29.31 -5.79 -13.97
CA ASP A 52 -29.58 -4.38 -13.64
C ASP A 52 -28.43 -3.74 -12.85
N ASP A 53 -27.83 -4.47 -11.90
CA ASP A 53 -26.68 -4.00 -11.13
C ASP A 53 -25.44 -3.77 -12.01
N LEU A 54 -25.28 -4.57 -13.08
CA LEU A 54 -24.11 -4.47 -13.97
C LEU A 54 -24.08 -3.14 -14.73
N PHE A 55 -25.23 -2.50 -14.99
CA PHE A 55 -25.30 -1.16 -15.60
C PHE A 55 -24.71 -0.05 -14.71
N TYR A 56 -24.58 -0.31 -13.41
CA TYR A 56 -23.97 0.61 -12.46
C TYR A 56 -22.47 0.35 -12.24
N THR A 57 -21.88 -0.59 -12.98
CA THR A 57 -20.42 -0.77 -13.01
C THR A 57 -19.75 0.51 -13.52
N ARG A 58 -18.66 0.90 -12.87
CA ARG A 58 -17.85 2.07 -13.22
C ARG A 58 -16.43 1.66 -13.48
N SER A 59 -15.81 2.31 -14.46
CA SER A 59 -14.43 2.09 -14.86
C SER A 59 -13.51 3.05 -14.11
N VAL A 60 -12.34 2.59 -13.70
CA VAL A 60 -11.30 3.41 -13.04
C VAL A 60 -9.94 3.14 -13.69
N PHE A 61 -9.23 4.20 -14.07
CA PHE A 61 -7.92 4.10 -14.74
C PHE A 61 -6.94 5.16 -14.25
N GLY A 62 -5.65 4.89 -14.46
CA GLY A 62 -4.58 5.89 -14.37
C GLY A 62 -4.46 6.53 -12.98
N ALA A 63 -4.61 5.74 -11.92
CA ALA A 63 -4.51 6.25 -10.57
C ALA A 63 -3.08 6.71 -10.24
N ALA A 64 -2.94 7.87 -9.59
CA ALA A 64 -1.68 8.40 -9.12
C ALA A 64 -1.84 9.04 -7.73
N TRP A 65 -0.86 8.81 -6.86
CA TRP A 65 -0.78 9.46 -5.56
C TRP A 65 -0.27 10.88 -5.69
N SER A 66 -0.77 11.80 -4.85
CA SER A 66 -0.13 13.08 -4.63
C SER A 66 1.26 12.89 -3.99
N PRO A 67 2.23 13.78 -4.24
CA PRO A 67 3.59 13.64 -3.69
C PRO A 67 3.67 13.56 -2.16
N ASP A 68 2.71 14.16 -1.45
CA ASP A 68 2.58 14.15 0.01
C ASP A 68 1.78 12.93 0.54
N GLY A 69 1.31 12.05 -0.34
CA GLY A 69 0.53 10.86 -0.02
C GLY A 69 -0.86 11.15 0.54
N GLN A 70 -1.36 12.39 0.46
CA GLN A 70 -2.63 12.80 1.07
C GLN A 70 -3.85 12.55 0.18
N GLU A 71 -3.66 12.41 -1.12
CA GLU A 71 -4.72 12.32 -2.11
C GLU A 71 -4.38 11.33 -3.24
N VAL A 72 -5.41 10.81 -3.90
CA VAL A 72 -5.30 9.99 -5.11
C VAL A 72 -6.10 10.66 -6.22
N LEU A 73 -5.45 10.89 -7.36
CA LEU A 73 -6.08 11.29 -8.61
C LEU A 73 -6.35 10.06 -9.47
N PHE A 74 -7.47 10.01 -10.16
CA PHE A 74 -7.80 8.92 -11.08
C PHE A 74 -8.81 9.36 -12.14
N SER A 75 -8.88 8.64 -13.25
CA SER A 75 -9.92 8.81 -14.26
C SER A 75 -11.06 7.83 -14.03
N SER A 76 -12.30 8.29 -14.11
CA SER A 76 -13.48 7.43 -13.96
C SER A 76 -14.72 7.96 -14.65
N ASP A 77 -15.63 7.05 -15.01
CA ASP A 77 -16.93 7.29 -15.63
C ASP A 77 -18.09 7.40 -14.60
N ILE A 78 -17.80 7.69 -13.32
CA ILE A 78 -18.81 7.84 -12.24
C ILE A 78 -20.00 8.71 -12.66
N SER A 79 -19.75 9.81 -13.39
CA SER A 79 -20.77 10.75 -13.89
C SER A 79 -21.30 10.43 -15.30
N GLY A 80 -21.01 9.24 -15.84
CA GLY A 80 -21.46 8.76 -17.16
C GLY A 80 -20.49 9.05 -18.32
N ARG A 81 -19.40 9.80 -18.06
CA ARG A 81 -18.28 10.02 -18.98
C ARG A 81 -16.98 10.07 -18.19
N PHE A 82 -15.87 9.71 -18.83
CA PHE A 82 -14.55 9.82 -18.20
C PHE A 82 -14.21 11.26 -17.86
N ASN A 83 -13.94 11.48 -16.58
CA ASN A 83 -13.47 12.74 -16.01
C ASN A 83 -12.31 12.47 -15.07
N LEU A 84 -11.60 13.52 -14.68
CA LEU A 84 -10.63 13.43 -13.58
C LEU A 84 -11.34 13.57 -12.25
N TRP A 85 -10.97 12.69 -11.32
CA TRP A 85 -11.51 12.62 -9.97
C TRP A 85 -10.38 12.64 -8.95
N LYS A 86 -10.67 13.19 -7.77
CA LYS A 86 -9.72 13.22 -6.65
C LYS A 86 -10.40 12.75 -5.37
N VAL A 87 -9.71 11.90 -4.61
CA VAL A 87 -10.15 11.44 -3.28
C VAL A 87 -9.02 11.56 -2.28
N ARG A 88 -9.33 11.75 -1.00
CA ARG A 88 -8.31 11.73 0.07
C ARG A 88 -7.81 10.31 0.31
N ALA A 89 -6.58 10.18 0.80
CA ALA A 89 -5.94 8.90 1.13
C ALA A 89 -6.76 8.02 2.09
N PRO A 90 -7.45 8.55 3.12
CA PRO A 90 -8.31 7.74 3.98
C PRO A 90 -9.60 7.24 3.30
N GLY A 91 -9.84 7.64 2.05
CA GLY A 91 -11.06 7.36 1.29
C GLY A 91 -12.09 8.48 1.39
N GLY A 92 -13.32 8.15 0.99
CA GLY A 92 -14.45 9.08 0.89
C GLY A 92 -14.99 9.19 -0.53
N TRP A 93 -16.02 10.02 -0.72
CA TRP A 93 -16.55 10.29 -2.05
C TRP A 93 -15.60 11.22 -2.82
N PRO A 94 -15.23 10.89 -4.07
CA PRO A 94 -14.32 11.72 -4.84
C PRO A 94 -14.99 13.01 -5.34
N ILE A 95 -14.19 14.06 -5.51
CA ILE A 95 -14.60 15.29 -6.19
C ILE A 95 -14.26 15.20 -7.68
N GLN A 96 -15.19 15.65 -8.54
CA GLN A 96 -14.97 15.75 -9.99
C GLN A 96 -14.18 17.04 -10.29
N LEU A 97 -13.19 16.96 -11.20
CA LEU A 97 -12.31 18.07 -11.55
C LEU A 97 -12.56 18.64 -12.95
N THR A 98 -13.13 17.85 -13.87
CA THR A 98 -13.41 18.22 -15.27
C THR A 98 -14.85 17.96 -15.65
#